data_AF-A0A7W1V7L3-F1
#
_entry.id   AF-A0A7W1V7L3-F1
#
_cell.length_a   1.000
_cell.length_b   1.000
_cell.length_c   1.000
_cell.angle_alpha   90.00
_cell.angle_beta   90.00
_cell.angle_gamma   90.00
#
_symmetry.space_group_name_H-M   'P 1'
#
loop_
_entity.id
_entity.type
_entity.pdbx_description
1 polymer ?
#
loop_
_entity_poly.entity_id
_entity_poly.type
_entity_poly.pdbx_seq_one_letter_code
_entity_poly.pdbx_strand_id
1 'polypeptide(L)'
;MSNASMFYREIPASPEVSHLVLSFWEFLAQGENHEPVVHEVFPDGCISLFYYGNENADVNLLFVNNLSLETVRTQVFANDVYWGMRFSPAACAKILRINPSEIQSQPLIESKNFLHITHGLLEKLIHCRNFEEAIKIYEAQINSLQITRAETDEKIAEAVKIIEENRGE
;
A
#
# COMPACT_ATOMS: atom_id res chain seq x y z
N MET A 1 22.96 18.17 -14.91
CA MET A 1 21.63 17.99 -14.32
C MET A 1 21.44 16.48 -14.17
N SER A 2 21.49 15.95 -12.95
CA SER A 2 21.17 14.52 -12.73
C SER A 2 19.66 14.38 -12.73
N ASN A 3 19.12 13.51 -13.59
CA ASN A 3 17.71 13.17 -13.55
C ASN A 3 17.39 12.48 -12.22
N ALA A 4 16.21 12.74 -11.66
CA ALA A 4 15.68 11.94 -10.56
C ALA A 4 15.59 10.48 -11.01
N SER A 5 16.24 9.58 -10.29
CA SER A 5 16.11 8.14 -10.49
C SER A 5 15.00 7.62 -9.59
N MET A 6 13.98 7.03 -10.21
CA MET A 6 12.91 6.35 -9.51
C MET A 6 13.28 4.88 -9.32
N PHE A 7 13.16 4.39 -8.09
CA PHE A 7 13.34 2.98 -7.75
C PHE A 7 12.00 2.42 -7.28
N TYR A 8 11.60 1.28 -7.83
CA TYR A 8 10.45 0.51 -7.37
C TYR A 8 10.89 -0.92 -7.09
N ARG A 9 10.46 -1.47 -5.96
CA ARG A 9 10.50 -2.92 -5.73
C ARG A 9 9.25 -3.38 -5.01
N GLU A 10 8.91 -4.64 -5.26
CA GLU A 10 7.77 -5.32 -4.66
C GLU A 10 8.20 -6.72 -4.25
N ILE A 11 7.77 -7.12 -3.05
CA ILE A 11 8.15 -8.39 -2.43
C ILE A 11 6.86 -9.08 -1.96
N PRO A 12 6.71 -10.40 -2.18
CA PRO A 12 5.54 -11.13 -1.69
C PRO A 12 5.49 -11.11 -0.16
N ALA A 13 4.27 -11.16 0.38
CA ALA A 13 4.08 -11.27 1.82
C ALA A 13 4.55 -12.62 2.36
N SER A 14 4.92 -12.67 3.65
CA SER A 14 5.27 -13.95 4.28
C SER A 14 4.06 -14.90 4.33
N PRO A 15 4.28 -16.24 4.40
CA PRO A 15 3.19 -17.21 4.42
C PRO A 15 2.16 -17.01 5.55
N GLU A 16 2.57 -16.35 6.64
CA GLU A 16 1.72 -16.08 7.81
C GLU A 16 0.64 -15.04 7.51
N VAL A 17 0.96 -14.02 6.71
CA VAL A 17 0.05 -12.91 6.38
C VAL A 17 -0.41 -12.93 4.92
N SER A 18 0.03 -13.89 4.11
CA SER A 18 -0.25 -13.95 2.67
C SER A 18 -1.74 -14.07 2.32
N HIS A 19 -2.60 -14.46 3.27
CA HIS A 19 -4.05 -14.44 3.07
C HIS A 19 -4.68 -13.06 3.27
N LEU A 20 -3.96 -12.13 3.93
CA LEU A 20 -4.39 -10.76 4.19
C LEU A 20 -3.69 -9.75 3.28
N VAL A 21 -2.45 -10.03 2.91
CA VAL A 21 -1.55 -9.14 2.17
C VAL A 21 -1.02 -9.89 0.96
N LEU A 22 -1.14 -9.30 -0.23
CA LEU A 22 -0.55 -9.86 -1.46
C LEU A 22 0.95 -9.58 -1.49
N SER A 23 1.31 -8.33 -1.27
CA SER A 23 2.68 -7.86 -1.41
C SER A 23 2.95 -6.63 -0.54
N PHE A 24 4.23 -6.40 -0.33
CA PHE A 24 4.75 -5.13 0.14
C PHE A 24 5.48 -4.48 -1.03
N TRP A 25 5.36 -3.16 -1.15
CA TRP A 25 6.06 -2.41 -2.19
C TRP A 25 6.75 -1.17 -1.61
N GLU A 26 7.85 -0.77 -2.23
CA GLU A 26 8.43 0.55 -2.01
C GLU A 26 8.63 1.28 -3.32
N PHE A 27 8.54 2.61 -3.22
CA PHE A 27 8.89 3.52 -4.29
C PHE A 27 9.75 4.64 -3.69
N LEU A 28 10.94 4.83 -4.26
CA LEU A 28 11.90 5.84 -3.81
C LEU A 28 12.23 6.77 -4.99
N ALA A 29 12.19 8.07 -4.74
CA ALA A 29 12.63 9.07 -5.71
C ALA A 29 13.98 9.64 -5.26
N GLN A 30 15.07 9.20 -5.87
CA GLN A 30 16.43 9.66 -5.53
C GLN A 30 16.90 10.74 -6.52
N GLY A 31 17.61 11.75 -6.03
CA GLY A 31 18.28 12.73 -6.90
C GLY A 31 18.50 14.10 -6.26
N GLU A 32 19.46 14.85 -6.80
CA GLU A 32 19.66 16.26 -6.49
C GLU A 32 18.73 17.10 -7.39
N ASN A 33 17.59 17.56 -6.84
CA ASN A 33 16.81 18.78 -7.19
C ASN A 33 16.92 19.40 -8.62
N HIS A 34 15.89 19.82 -9.35
CA HIS A 34 14.48 20.09 -9.09
C HIS A 34 13.72 20.13 -10.43
N GLU A 35 12.69 19.29 -10.56
CA GLU A 35 11.33 19.56 -11.04
C GLU A 35 10.53 18.29 -10.64
N PRO A 36 9.27 18.40 -10.19
CA PRO A 36 8.50 17.21 -9.86
C PRO A 36 8.33 16.33 -11.11
N VAL A 37 8.56 15.03 -10.96
CA VAL A 37 8.28 14.06 -12.02
C VAL A 37 6.83 13.62 -11.88
N VAL A 38 6.08 13.62 -12.99
CA VAL A 38 4.74 13.03 -12.99
C VAL A 38 4.89 11.52 -12.99
N HIS A 39 4.42 10.89 -11.91
CA HIS A 39 4.30 9.45 -11.80
C HIS A 39 2.86 9.02 -12.07
N GLU A 40 2.70 8.01 -12.91
CA GLU A 40 1.40 7.43 -13.26
C GLU A 40 1.23 6.09 -12.52
N VAL A 41 0.18 6.00 -11.71
CA VAL A 41 -0.23 4.77 -11.03
C VAL A 41 -1.40 4.19 -11.81
N PHE A 42 -1.20 3.03 -12.41
CA PHE A 42 -2.23 2.31 -13.15
C PHE A 42 -3.18 1.58 -12.19
N PRO A 43 -4.47 1.50 -12.53
CA PRO A 43 -5.44 0.78 -11.71
C PRO A 43 -5.13 -0.72 -11.71
N ASP A 44 -5.01 -1.31 -10.52
CA ASP A 44 -4.67 -2.73 -10.32
C ASP A 44 -5.69 -3.49 -9.46
N GLY A 45 -6.83 -2.86 -9.16
CA GLY A 45 -7.95 -3.47 -8.44
C GLY A 45 -7.67 -3.80 -6.97
N CYS A 46 -6.57 -3.30 -6.40
CA CYS A 46 -6.21 -3.56 -5.01
C CYS A 46 -6.19 -2.29 -4.17
N ILE A 47 -6.49 -2.46 -2.88
CA ILE A 47 -6.32 -1.40 -1.89
C ILE A 47 -4.99 -1.62 -1.16
N SER A 48 -4.26 -0.54 -0.93
CA SER A 48 -3.01 -0.45 -0.22
C SER A 48 -3.11 0.55 0.91
N LEU A 49 -2.56 0.19 2.06
CA LEU A 49 -2.19 1.12 3.12
C LEU A 49 -0.72 1.46 2.95
N PHE A 50 -0.39 2.75 2.82
CA PHE A 50 0.98 3.16 2.55
C PHE A 50 1.38 4.42 3.29
N TYR A 51 2.64 4.43 3.73
CA TYR A 51 3.32 5.59 4.26
C TYR A 51 3.93 6.39 3.11
N TYR A 52 3.89 7.71 3.26
CA TYR A 52 4.59 8.68 2.42
C TYR A 52 5.43 9.58 3.31
N GLY A 53 6.74 9.62 3.04
CA GLY A 53 7.72 10.43 3.74
C GLY A 53 8.52 11.30 2.77
N ASN A 54 8.88 12.51 3.21
CA ASN A 54 9.93 13.31 2.60
C ASN A 54 10.64 14.13 3.70
N GLU A 55 11.90 13.79 3.97
CA GLU A 55 12.68 14.43 5.04
C GLU A 55 12.93 15.92 4.77
N ASN A 56 13.17 16.31 3.51
CA ASN A 56 13.45 17.70 3.15
C ASN A 56 12.22 18.61 3.26
N ALA A 57 11.04 18.03 3.06
CA ALA A 57 9.76 18.74 3.15
C ALA A 57 9.08 18.59 4.53
N ASP A 58 9.68 17.85 5.47
CA ASP A 58 9.09 17.51 6.77
C ASP A 58 7.68 16.88 6.63
N VAL A 59 7.52 15.98 5.66
CA VAL A 59 6.25 15.30 5.38
C VAL A 59 6.29 13.86 5.89
N ASN A 60 5.27 13.48 6.65
CA ASN A 60 5.08 12.12 7.15
C ASN A 60 3.58 11.81 7.21
N LEU A 61 3.09 11.07 6.23
CA LEU A 61 1.66 10.81 6.05
C LEU A 61 1.40 9.32 5.86
N LEU A 62 0.18 8.90 6.21
CA LEU A 62 -0.30 7.54 6.04
C LEU A 62 -1.65 7.61 5.32
N PHE A 63 -1.76 6.85 4.23
CA PHE A 63 -2.89 6.89 3.33
C PHE A 63 -3.42 5.49 3.03
N VAL A 64 -4.71 5.43 2.70
CA VAL A 64 -5.32 4.28 2.03
C VAL A 64 -5.72 4.72 0.63
N ASN A 65 -5.22 4.03 -0.40
CA ASN A 65 -5.65 4.31 -1.77
C ASN A 65 -7.08 3.77 -2.01
N ASN A 66 -7.73 4.23 -3.07
CA ASN A 66 -9.01 3.70 -3.48
C ASN A 66 -8.91 2.64 -4.59
N LEU A 67 -10.02 1.95 -4.82
CA LEU A 67 -10.25 1.20 -6.05
C LEU A 67 -10.57 2.20 -7.17
N SER A 68 -9.53 2.66 -7.86
CA SER A 68 -9.67 3.48 -9.06
C SER A 68 -9.75 2.58 -10.31
N LEU A 69 -10.57 3.00 -11.29
CA LEU A 69 -10.51 2.49 -12.66
C LEU A 69 -9.72 3.42 -13.60
N GLU A 70 -9.31 4.58 -13.09
CA GLU A 70 -8.58 5.60 -13.82
C GLU A 70 -7.12 5.64 -13.35
N THR A 71 -6.22 5.94 -14.28
CA THR A 71 -4.81 6.22 -13.97
C THR A 71 -4.71 7.44 -13.07
N VAL A 72 -4.08 7.28 -11.90
CA VAL A 72 -3.81 8.39 -10.99
C VAL A 72 -2.46 9.01 -11.36
N ARG A 73 -2.43 10.33 -11.52
CA ARG A 73 -1.20 11.09 -11.74
C ARG A 73 -0.81 11.81 -10.46
N THR A 74 0.37 11.53 -9.94
CA THR A 74 0.92 12.22 -8.78
C THR A 74 2.24 12.88 -9.12
N GLN A 75 2.51 14.01 -8.48
CA GLN A 75 3.82 14.63 -8.52
C GLN A 75 4.71 13.93 -7.50
N VAL A 76 5.89 13.51 -7.96
CA VAL A 76 6.93 12.92 -7.13
C VAL A 76 8.09 13.89 -7.07
N PHE A 77 8.52 14.18 -5.86
CA PHE A 77 9.62 15.07 -5.53
C PHE A 77 10.87 14.28 -5.17
N ALA A 78 12.02 14.95 -5.24
CA ALA A 78 13.28 14.36 -4.80
C ALA A 78 13.19 14.02 -3.31
N ASN A 79 13.66 12.82 -2.97
CA ASN A 79 13.66 12.21 -1.63
C ASN A 79 12.29 11.79 -1.11
N ASP A 80 11.29 11.68 -2.01
CA ASP A 80 10.06 10.99 -1.64
C ASP A 80 10.31 9.51 -1.39
N VAL A 81 9.74 9.02 -0.29
CA VAL A 81 9.77 7.63 0.15
C VAL A 81 8.34 7.16 0.32
N TYR A 82 8.01 6.05 -0.33
CA TYR A 82 6.73 5.39 -0.15
C TYR A 82 6.97 3.94 0.22
N TRP A 83 6.30 3.48 1.27
CA TRP A 83 6.24 2.08 1.66
C TRP A 83 4.79 1.68 1.77
N GLY A 84 4.39 0.59 1.13
CA GLY A 84 3.01 0.16 1.12
C GLY A 84 2.83 -1.32 1.34
N MET A 85 1.65 -1.65 1.87
CA MET A 85 1.13 -2.99 2.05
C MET A 85 -0.13 -3.13 1.20
N ARG A 86 -0.07 -3.99 0.19
CA ARG A 86 -1.19 -4.28 -0.71
C ARG A 86 -2.07 -5.37 -0.13
N PHE A 87 -3.31 -5.03 0.18
CA PHE A 87 -4.26 -5.99 0.74
C PHE A 87 -4.69 -7.03 -0.31
N SER A 88 -4.90 -8.25 0.16
CA SER A 88 -5.64 -9.26 -0.59
C SER A 88 -7.07 -8.78 -0.84
N PRO A 89 -7.56 -8.79 -2.09
CA PRO A 89 -8.95 -8.47 -2.39
C PRO A 89 -9.94 -9.29 -1.56
N ALA A 90 -9.62 -10.57 -1.29
CA ALA A 90 -10.45 -11.47 -0.50
C ALA A 90 -10.51 -11.10 0.99
N ALA A 91 -9.50 -10.39 1.51
CA ALA A 91 -9.42 -9.97 2.92
C ALA A 91 -9.77 -8.50 3.13
N CYS A 92 -9.78 -7.69 2.07
CA CYS A 92 -9.83 -6.24 2.15
C CYS A 92 -11.04 -5.73 2.96
N ALA A 93 -12.23 -6.30 2.73
CA ALA A 93 -13.44 -5.92 3.46
C ALA A 93 -13.31 -6.16 4.97
N LYS A 94 -12.65 -7.25 5.38
CA LYS A 94 -12.41 -7.57 6.79
C LYS A 94 -11.36 -6.68 7.42
N ILE A 95 -10.28 -6.42 6.68
CA ILE A 95 -9.19 -5.54 7.13
C ILE A 95 -9.72 -4.12 7.34
N LEU A 96 -10.45 -3.57 6.37
CA LEU A 96 -10.94 -2.19 6.42
C LEU A 96 -12.24 -2.02 7.21
N ARG A 97 -12.94 -3.12 7.51
CA ARG A 97 -14.26 -3.15 8.17
C ARG A 97 -15.36 -2.38 7.41
N ILE A 98 -15.18 -2.23 6.10
CA ILE A 98 -16.12 -1.61 5.17
C ILE A 98 -16.12 -2.39 3.86
N ASN A 99 -17.19 -2.27 3.07
CA ASN A 99 -17.19 -2.85 1.74
C ASN A 99 -16.20 -2.08 0.84
N PRO A 100 -15.24 -2.74 0.17
CA PRO A 100 -14.30 -2.07 -0.73
C PRO A 100 -14.98 -1.23 -1.84
N SER A 101 -16.20 -1.59 -2.27
CA SER A 101 -16.95 -0.79 -3.25
C SER A 101 -17.36 0.59 -2.73
N GLU A 102 -17.41 0.81 -1.41
CA GLU A 102 -17.75 2.09 -0.81
C GLU A 102 -16.58 3.10 -0.83
N ILE A 103 -15.35 2.62 -1.11
CA ILE A 103 -14.11 3.41 -1.12
C ILE A 103 -13.92 4.20 -2.44
N GLN A 104 -14.80 4.02 -3.43
CA GLN A 104 -14.63 4.52 -4.80
C GLN A 104 -14.65 6.05 -4.96
N SER A 105 -15.11 6.80 -3.95
CA SER A 105 -15.46 8.22 -4.12
C SER A 105 -14.32 9.22 -3.89
N GLN A 106 -13.16 8.82 -3.35
CA GLN A 106 -12.02 9.71 -3.11
C GLN A 106 -10.69 9.02 -3.45
N PRO A 107 -9.78 9.64 -4.23
CA PRO A 107 -8.54 9.01 -4.68
C PRO A 107 -7.60 8.63 -3.53
N LEU A 108 -7.64 9.37 -2.43
CA LEU A 108 -6.89 9.09 -1.21
C LEU A 108 -7.81 9.28 -0.01
N ILE A 109 -7.86 8.26 0.86
CA ILE A 109 -8.58 8.34 2.13
C ILE A 109 -7.56 8.52 3.24
N GLU A 110 -7.80 9.53 4.08
CA GLU A 110 -6.98 9.74 5.28
C GLU A 110 -7.05 8.53 6.21
N SER A 111 -5.88 8.07 6.67
CA SER A 111 -5.72 6.92 7.56
C SER A 111 -6.51 6.99 8.87
N LYS A 112 -6.91 8.20 9.31
CA LYS A 112 -7.74 8.42 10.51
C LYS A 112 -9.10 7.74 10.46
N ASN A 113 -9.59 7.39 9.28
CA ASN A 113 -10.85 6.64 9.13
C ASN A 113 -10.70 5.14 9.45
N PHE A 114 -9.45 4.65 9.58
CA PHE A 114 -9.14 3.24 9.78
C PHE A 114 -8.25 3.02 11.02
N LEU A 115 -8.56 3.70 12.14
CA LEU A 115 -7.73 3.66 13.35
C LEU A 115 -7.40 2.23 13.83
N HIS A 116 -8.26 1.26 13.62
CA HIS A 116 -8.00 -0.14 14.01
C HIS A 116 -6.81 -0.76 13.29
N ILE A 117 -6.42 -0.28 12.10
CA ILE A 117 -5.21 -0.72 11.39
C ILE A 117 -4.11 0.33 11.38
N THR A 118 -4.40 1.59 11.69
CA THR A 118 -3.46 2.72 11.54
C THR A 118 -2.94 3.27 12.88
N HIS A 119 -3.58 2.93 14.01
CA HIS A 119 -3.19 3.43 15.33
C HIS A 119 -1.76 3.03 15.69
N GLY A 120 -0.90 4.02 15.97
CA GLY A 120 0.49 3.79 16.32
C GLY A 120 1.38 3.36 15.15
N LEU A 121 0.83 3.27 13.93
CA LEU A 121 1.56 2.79 12.76
C LEU A 121 2.47 3.89 12.18
N LEU A 122 1.95 5.10 12.05
CA LEU A 122 2.70 6.23 11.50
C LEU A 122 3.94 6.52 12.36
N GLU A 123 3.80 6.55 13.68
CA GLU A 123 4.91 6.79 14.61
C GLU A 123 6.02 5.74 14.49
N LYS A 124 5.67 4.49 14.21
CA LYS A 124 6.66 3.43 13.97
C LYS A 124 7.35 3.62 12.62
N LEU A 125 6.59 3.94 11.57
CA LEU A 125 7.10 4.07 10.21
C LEU A 125 8.01 5.29 10.02
N ILE A 126 7.74 6.41 10.71
CA ILE A 126 8.62 7.60 10.69
C ILE A 126 10.06 7.27 11.12
N HIS A 127 10.23 6.27 11.98
CA HIS A 127 11.56 5.89 12.51
C HIS A 127 12.19 4.70 11.77
N CYS A 128 11.53 4.17 10.73
CA CYS A 128 12.11 3.14 9.88
C CYS A 128 13.25 3.70 9.05
N ARG A 129 14.31 2.92 8.88
CA ARG A 129 15.48 3.31 8.08
C ARG A 129 15.46 2.69 6.68
N ASN A 130 14.66 1.66 6.51
CA ASN A 130 14.58 0.87 5.29
C ASN A 130 13.24 0.13 5.23
N PHE A 131 12.96 -0.40 4.07
CA PHE A 131 11.71 -1.10 3.78
C PHE A 131 11.61 -2.47 4.45
N GLU A 132 12.71 -3.15 4.71
CA GLU A 132 12.70 -4.41 5.47
C GLU A 132 12.19 -4.20 6.91
N GLU A 133 12.53 -3.07 7.53
CA GLU A 133 11.96 -2.63 8.82
C GLU A 133 10.48 -2.26 8.68
N ALA A 134 10.10 -1.53 7.62
CA ALA A 134 8.72 -1.17 7.34
C ALA A 134 7.83 -2.41 7.15
N ILE A 135 8.29 -3.43 6.43
CA ILE A 135 7.59 -4.71 6.24
C ILE A 135 7.30 -5.35 7.60
N LYS A 136 8.29 -5.46 8.48
CA LYS A 136 8.09 -6.06 9.82
C LYS A 136 7.06 -5.29 10.64
N ILE A 137 7.03 -3.97 10.52
CA ILE A 137 6.03 -3.12 11.19
C ILE A 137 4.63 -3.36 10.60
N TYR A 138 4.50 -3.41 9.28
CA TYR A 138 3.23 -3.73 8.63
C TYR A 138 2.74 -5.14 8.96
N GLU A 139 3.61 -6.14 8.95
CA GLU A 139 3.28 -7.52 9.33
C GLU A 139 2.82 -7.62 10.78
N ALA A 140 3.53 -6.96 11.70
CA ALA A 140 3.11 -6.90 13.09
C ALA A 140 1.73 -6.22 13.25
N GLN A 141 1.49 -5.15 12.48
CA GLN A 141 0.22 -4.44 12.50
C GLN A 141 -0.93 -5.28 11.95
N ILE A 142 -0.75 -5.96 10.81
CA ILE A 142 -1.81 -6.77 10.21
C ILE A 142 -2.09 -8.03 11.03
N ASN A 143 -1.07 -8.66 11.61
CA ASN A 143 -1.23 -9.79 12.51
C ASN A 143 -2.00 -9.41 13.79
N SER A 144 -1.88 -8.17 14.26
CA SER A 144 -2.62 -7.69 15.43
C SER A 144 -4.14 -7.68 15.23
N LEU A 145 -4.62 -7.74 13.99
CA LEU A 145 -6.05 -7.81 13.67
C LEU A 145 -6.66 -9.18 13.94
N GLN A 146 -5.82 -10.22 14.09
CA GLN A 146 -6.23 -11.60 14.38
C GLN A 146 -7.23 -12.17 13.35
N ILE A 147 -7.18 -11.70 12.10
CA ILE A 147 -8.04 -12.19 11.01
C ILE A 147 -7.51 -13.51 10.49
N THR A 148 -8.33 -14.55 10.58
CA THR A 148 -8.00 -15.90 10.13
C THR A 148 -8.30 -16.10 8.64
N ARG A 149 -7.70 -17.13 8.02
CA ARG A 149 -7.98 -17.50 6.62
C ARG A 149 -9.47 -17.78 6.38
N ALA A 150 -10.15 -18.40 7.34
CA ALA A 150 -11.57 -18.74 7.25
C ALA A 150 -12.49 -17.50 7.22
N GLU A 151 -11.97 -16.32 7.55
CA GLU A 151 -12.73 -15.07 7.52
C GLU A 151 -12.58 -14.31 6.20
N THR A 152 -11.70 -14.77 5.32
CA THR A 152 -11.53 -14.20 3.96
C THR A 152 -12.66 -14.66 3.04
N ASP A 153 -13.00 -13.84 2.04
CA ASP A 153 -14.04 -14.18 1.08
C ASP A 153 -13.54 -15.28 0.13
N GLU A 154 -14.04 -16.51 0.35
CA GLU A 154 -13.63 -17.69 -0.44
C GLU A 154 -13.93 -17.53 -1.93
N LYS A 155 -15.02 -16.84 -2.30
CA LYS A 155 -15.37 -16.64 -3.72
C LYS A 155 -14.41 -15.67 -4.39
N ILE A 156 -14.02 -14.60 -3.69
CA ILE A 156 -13.02 -13.66 -4.20
C ILE A 156 -11.65 -14.34 -4.23
N ALA A 157 -11.29 -15.12 -3.23
CA ALA A 157 -10.03 -15.86 -3.21
C ALA A 157 -9.94 -16.85 -4.38
N GLU A 158 -11.04 -17.56 -4.68
CA GLU A 158 -11.14 -18.45 -5.84
C GLU A 158 -11.06 -17.68 -7.16
N ALA A 159 -11.76 -16.54 -7.28
CA ALA A 159 -11.70 -15.69 -8.47
C ALA A 159 -10.27 -15.16 -8.72
N VAL A 160 -9.57 -14.69 -7.68
CA VAL A 160 -8.18 -14.25 -7.78
C VAL A 160 -7.28 -15.40 -8.24
N LYS A 161 -7.45 -16.59 -7.67
CA LYS A 161 -6.71 -17.78 -8.09
C LYS A 161 -6.94 -18.12 -9.56
N ILE A 162 -8.19 -18.07 -10.04
CA ILE A 162 -8.52 -18.30 -11.45
C ILE A 162 -7.84 -17.25 -12.35
N ILE A 163 -7.85 -15.98 -11.97
CA ILE A 163 -7.20 -14.90 -12.71
C ILE A 163 -5.69 -15.13 -12.80
N GLU A 164 -5.04 -15.51 -11.69
CA GLU A 164 -3.62 -15.81 -11.65
C GLU A 164 -3.26 -17.02 -12.53
N GLU A 165 -4.04 -18.10 -12.46
CA GLU A 165 -3.84 -19.31 -13.25
C GLU A 165 -4.01 -19.05 -14.76
N ASN A 166 -4.90 -18.14 -15.15
CA ASN A 166 -5.15 -17.75 -16.53
C ASN A 166 -4.37 -16.50 -16.99
N ARG A 167 -3.43 -15.98 -16.18
CA ARG A 167 -2.62 -14.78 -16.48
C ARG A 167 -3.43 -13.52 -16.79
N GLY A 168 -4.63 -13.41 -16.22
CA GLY A 168 -5.51 -12.25 -16.43
C GLY A 168 -6.28 -12.24 -17.75
N GLU A 169 -6.36 -13.38 -18.46
CA GLU A 169 -7.21 -13.58 -19.65
C GLU A 169 -8.62 -14.12 -19.30
#